data_AF-A0A3P3TC34-F1
#
_entry.id   AF-A0A3P3TC34-F1
#
_cell.length_a   1.000
_cell.length_b   1.000
_cell.length_c   1.000
_cell.angle_alpha   90.00
_cell.angle_beta   90.00
_cell.angle_gamma   90.00
#
_symmetry.space_group_name_H-M   'P 1'
#
loop_
_entity.id
_entity.type
_entity.pdbx_description
1 polymer ?
#
loop_
_entity_poly.entity_id
_entity_poly.type
_entity_poly.pdbx_seq_one_letter_code
_entity_poly.pdbx_strand_id
1 'polypeptide(L)'
;MLKYFVEKGEEWAHPILILRSIMRNMLYDANFREPIRKKRLKKLDSTDPLTKKDQSEGQITLMDLETRTCGRDGDLPYEPLCLDGKPANPDLACASFTLQGRIFLLKTVLYFQKQAGMELVTPEDIEYIKKVWKQEMGWVENEKDLTPEAVPYYGALVLDKEYQLNEAETTIPNLVVDPKYYALEETLQLKNRYKEVKDLVKHERLRVLNSTKDATPETLNFIFYVTTDFGGGEEEIYDVLNRAKVKTGHNIPFYWVPVVAREKNRNVFWNNVTFIVSRPDIKTSSDARSFVNSFIEAGCNHQEEVYNCEKHFWQMLKGKSTFEARKKLFMLGMHPNQLSEELKLFVGVNDEELMVAYAIKSSIGDGLSRMEAEKAKKLCCSSQYWDEVFWTLLYEFKTSESVKQYLIEKGYVPQVVPEAVKFYADINNLELFFGNKVRVHGMRDCLNSLLFLPDQHHKLPDFMKKALERYVHELQASRQKTPL
;
A
#
# COMPACT_ATOMS: atom_id res chain seq x y z
N MET A 1 35.44 -16.92 20.78
CA MET A 1 36.07 -15.60 20.53
C MET A 1 35.62 -14.55 21.57
N LEU A 2 34.44 -13.94 21.53
CA LEU A 2 34.06 -12.91 22.54
C LEU A 2 34.14 -13.38 24.01
N LYS A 3 33.72 -14.62 24.31
CA LYS A 3 33.85 -15.22 25.65
C LYS A 3 35.31 -15.27 26.14
N TYR A 4 36.26 -15.50 25.23
CA TYR A 4 37.68 -15.55 25.55
C TYR A 4 38.22 -14.17 25.98
N PHE A 5 37.76 -13.09 25.35
CA PHE A 5 38.13 -11.73 25.73
C PHE A 5 37.48 -11.31 27.06
N VAL A 6 36.26 -11.78 27.32
CA VAL A 6 35.60 -11.61 28.63
C VAL A 6 36.37 -12.36 29.73
N GLU A 7 36.80 -13.59 29.48
CA GLU A 7 37.61 -14.39 30.41
C GLU A 7 38.99 -13.78 30.68
N LYS A 8 39.52 -13.00 29.74
CA LYS A 8 40.75 -12.22 29.90
C LYS A 8 40.57 -10.89 30.64
N GLY A 9 39.34 -10.51 30.99
CA GLY A 9 39.04 -9.27 31.70
C GLY A 9 39.06 -8.02 30.82
N GLU A 10 38.90 -8.14 29.50
CA GLU A 10 38.80 -6.97 28.62
C GLU A 10 37.43 -6.31 28.75
N GLU A 11 37.39 -5.07 29.24
CA GLU A 11 36.15 -4.36 29.59
C GLU A 11 35.21 -4.12 28.40
N TRP A 12 35.77 -3.88 27.21
CA TRP A 12 34.98 -3.67 25.98
C TRP A 12 34.22 -4.93 25.54
N ALA A 13 34.72 -6.13 25.86
CA ALA A 13 34.18 -7.38 25.34
C ALA A 13 32.84 -7.76 25.98
N HIS A 14 32.60 -7.35 27.23
CA HIS A 14 31.40 -7.67 27.96
C HIS A 14 30.14 -6.99 27.39
N PRO A 15 30.12 -5.66 27.17
CA PRO A 15 29.04 -4.95 26.46
C PRO A 15 28.72 -5.58 25.08
N ILE A 16 29.75 -5.93 24.31
CA ILE A 16 29.59 -6.47 22.95
C ILE A 16 29.02 -7.89 22.97
N LEU A 17 29.37 -8.70 23.95
CA LEU A 17 28.79 -10.03 24.11
C LEU A 17 27.29 -9.95 24.43
N ILE A 18 26.87 -8.99 25.26
CA ILE A 18 25.46 -8.73 25.57
C ILE A 18 24.74 -8.28 24.30
N LEU A 19 25.28 -7.29 23.59
CA LEU A 19 24.73 -6.81 22.32
C LEU A 19 24.52 -7.94 21.31
N ARG A 20 25.54 -8.78 21.11
CA ARG A 20 25.45 -9.95 20.21
C ARG A 20 24.34 -10.91 20.62
N SER A 21 24.17 -11.14 21.91
CA SER A 21 23.15 -12.04 22.44
C SER A 21 21.75 -11.47 22.19
N ILE A 22 21.55 -10.17 22.43
CA ILE A 22 20.30 -9.46 22.12
C ILE A 22 19.99 -9.55 20.62
N MET A 23 20.95 -9.20 19.76
CA MET A 23 20.77 -9.24 18.30
C MET A 23 20.38 -10.63 17.82
N ARG A 24 21.02 -11.69 18.34
CA ARG A 24 20.69 -13.07 17.99
C ARG A 24 19.28 -13.47 18.43
N ASN A 25 18.87 -13.10 19.64
CA ASN A 25 17.54 -13.41 20.14
C ASN A 25 16.46 -12.66 19.35
N MET A 26 16.73 -11.41 18.99
CA MET A 26 15.84 -10.57 18.19
C MET A 26 15.58 -11.12 16.78
N LEU A 27 16.48 -11.95 16.24
CA LEU A 27 16.31 -12.54 14.91
C LEU A 27 15.03 -13.36 14.79
N TYR A 28 14.60 -14.02 15.87
CA TYR A 28 13.43 -14.91 15.85
C TYR A 28 12.24 -14.34 16.63
N ASP A 29 12.38 -13.12 17.15
CA ASP A 29 11.36 -12.48 17.98
C ASP A 29 10.25 -11.88 17.12
N ALA A 30 9.07 -12.50 17.19
CA ALA A 30 7.89 -12.09 16.45
C ALA A 30 7.51 -10.62 16.71
N ASN A 31 7.82 -10.09 17.89
CA ASN A 31 7.49 -8.70 18.25
C ASN A 31 8.23 -7.66 17.40
N PHE A 32 9.37 -8.03 16.82
CA PHE A 32 10.17 -7.13 15.97
C PHE A 32 10.03 -7.42 14.48
N ARG A 33 9.21 -8.40 14.11
CA ARG A 33 9.11 -8.96 12.77
C ARG A 33 7.81 -8.54 12.07
N GLU A 34 7.89 -8.28 10.77
CA GLU A 34 6.70 -8.05 9.94
C GLU A 34 5.95 -9.38 9.69
N PRO A 35 4.60 -9.39 9.69
CA PRO A 35 3.81 -10.59 9.44
C PRO A 35 3.99 -11.11 8.00
N ILE A 36 4.01 -12.43 7.86
CA ILE A 36 4.14 -13.12 6.57
C ILE A 36 2.82 -13.01 5.80
N ARG A 37 2.87 -12.50 4.57
CA ARG A 37 1.68 -12.28 3.71
C ARG A 37 1.27 -13.58 2.99
N LYS A 38 -0.02 -13.95 2.96
CA LYS A 38 -0.48 -15.21 2.32
C LYS A 38 -0.40 -15.20 0.80
N LYS A 39 -0.64 -14.05 0.14
CA LYS A 39 -0.33 -13.87 -1.30
C LYS A 39 1.16 -14.07 -1.60
N ARG A 40 2.04 -13.83 -0.62
CA ARG A 40 3.49 -13.99 -0.71
C ARG A 40 3.91 -15.46 -0.57
N LEU A 41 3.27 -16.22 0.34
CA LEU A 41 3.43 -17.69 0.42
C LEU A 41 3.03 -18.39 -0.88
N LYS A 42 1.89 -18.03 -1.50
CA LYS A 42 1.49 -18.60 -2.80
C LYS A 42 2.41 -18.22 -3.97
N LYS A 43 3.06 -17.04 -3.92
CA LYS A 43 4.09 -16.65 -4.89
C LYS A 43 5.39 -17.44 -4.66
N LEU A 44 5.82 -17.58 -3.41
CA LEU A 44 6.97 -18.40 -3.00
C LEU A 44 6.80 -19.88 -3.40
N ASP A 45 5.62 -20.47 -3.19
CA ASP A 45 5.31 -21.85 -3.62
C ASP A 45 5.23 -21.99 -5.16
N SER A 46 4.97 -20.89 -5.88
CA SER A 46 4.94 -20.89 -7.36
C SER A 46 6.30 -20.70 -8.02
N THR A 47 7.26 -20.10 -7.30
CA THR A 47 8.66 -19.96 -7.69
C THR A 47 9.50 -20.80 -6.75
N ASP A 48 9.44 -22.12 -6.93
CA ASP A 48 10.39 -23.02 -6.30
C ASP A 48 11.72 -22.94 -7.10
N PRO A 49 12.79 -22.37 -6.53
CA PRO A 49 14.08 -22.21 -7.22
C PRO A 49 14.76 -23.56 -7.50
N LEU A 50 14.20 -24.67 -7.02
CA LEU A 50 14.67 -26.03 -7.29
C LEU A 50 13.83 -26.76 -8.36
N THR A 51 12.65 -26.26 -8.77
CA THR A 51 11.84 -26.86 -9.85
C THR A 51 11.89 -26.05 -11.15
N LYS A 52 12.98 -26.27 -11.89
CA LYS A 52 13.08 -26.36 -13.37
C LYS A 52 11.94 -25.82 -14.26
N LYS A 53 11.51 -24.55 -14.14
CA LYS A 53 10.65 -23.94 -15.16
C LYS A 53 11.16 -22.65 -15.80
N ASP A 54 12.21 -22.02 -15.28
CA ASP A 54 12.75 -20.79 -15.88
C ASP A 54 14.03 -21.00 -16.71
N GLN A 55 14.33 -22.23 -17.14
CA GLN A 55 15.47 -22.52 -18.03
C GLN A 55 15.26 -22.12 -19.51
N SER A 56 14.15 -21.50 -19.89
CA SER A 56 13.85 -21.22 -21.31
C SER A 56 14.10 -19.80 -21.79
N GLU A 57 14.56 -18.88 -20.95
CA GLU A 57 15.03 -17.55 -21.41
C GLU A 57 16.42 -17.24 -20.84
N GLY A 58 17.45 -17.77 -21.51
CA GLY A 58 18.84 -17.31 -21.35
C GLY A 58 18.98 -15.82 -21.72
N GLN A 59 19.97 -15.07 -21.27
CA GLN A 59 21.33 -15.44 -20.92
C GLN A 59 21.90 -14.41 -19.93
N ILE A 60 22.48 -14.88 -18.82
CA ILE A 60 23.71 -14.30 -18.30
C ILE A 60 24.82 -15.10 -18.95
N THR A 61 25.59 -14.48 -19.84
CA THR A 61 26.73 -15.11 -20.48
C THR A 61 27.94 -15.12 -19.55
N LEU A 62 28.42 -16.35 -19.40
CA LEU A 62 29.50 -16.87 -18.60
C LEU A 62 30.84 -16.70 -19.35
N MET A 63 31.34 -15.47 -19.52
CA MET A 63 32.65 -15.21 -20.16
C MET A 63 33.64 -14.38 -19.34
N ASP A 64 33.40 -14.13 -18.05
CA ASP A 64 34.36 -13.33 -17.24
C ASP A 64 35.01 -14.05 -16.06
N LEU A 65 34.69 -15.32 -15.76
CA LEU A 65 35.30 -16.01 -14.61
C LEU A 65 35.76 -17.45 -14.90
N GLU A 66 36.18 -17.70 -16.14
CA GLU A 66 37.38 -18.52 -16.36
C GLU A 66 38.58 -17.66 -15.97
N THR A 67 39.07 -17.79 -14.74
CA THR A 67 40.25 -18.64 -14.57
C THR A 67 40.24 -19.24 -13.17
N ARG A 68 39.68 -20.45 -13.11
CA ARG A 68 39.94 -21.43 -12.08
C ARG A 68 41.41 -21.86 -12.12
N THR A 69 42.11 -21.66 -11.03
CA THR A 69 43.17 -22.52 -10.46
C THR A 69 43.22 -22.14 -8.98
N CYS A 70 43.00 -22.94 -7.95
CA CYS A 70 43.26 -24.34 -7.61
C CYS A 70 42.24 -24.66 -6.48
N GLY A 71 41.59 -25.80 -6.37
CA GLY A 71 42.24 -27.07 -6.03
C GLY A 71 41.83 -27.50 -4.61
N ARG A 72 40.74 -28.28 -4.55
CA ARG A 72 40.33 -29.30 -3.56
C ARG A 72 40.18 -28.96 -2.07
N ASP A 73 39.06 -29.50 -1.58
CA ASP A 73 38.69 -29.93 -0.23
C ASP A 73 38.21 -28.87 0.76
N GLY A 74 36.93 -29.01 1.11
CA GLY A 74 36.35 -28.55 2.37
C GLY A 74 35.90 -27.09 2.38
N ASP A 75 34.62 -26.90 2.72
CA ASP A 75 34.05 -25.69 3.29
C ASP A 75 34.06 -24.41 2.43
N LEU A 76 32.86 -24.01 1.99
CA LEU A 76 32.17 -22.78 2.40
C LEU A 76 30.81 -22.68 1.67
N PRO A 77 29.68 -22.86 2.35
CA PRO A 77 28.34 -22.81 1.75
C PRO A 77 27.71 -21.41 1.86
N TYR A 78 28.50 -20.34 1.70
CA TYR A 78 28.00 -18.99 1.96
C TYR A 78 28.30 -18.03 0.82
N GLU A 79 27.23 -17.67 0.11
CA GLU A 79 27.19 -16.44 -0.68
C GLU A 79 27.19 -15.23 0.27
N PRO A 80 27.89 -14.14 -0.09
CA PRO A 80 27.93 -12.92 0.71
C PRO A 80 26.55 -12.25 0.79
N LEU A 81 26.23 -11.71 1.97
CA LEU A 81 24.93 -11.11 2.29
C LEU A 81 24.60 -9.84 1.46
N CYS A 82 25.61 -9.16 0.92
CA CYS A 82 25.47 -7.95 0.12
C CYS A 82 26.47 -7.93 -1.05
N LEU A 83 26.01 -7.41 -2.19
CA LEU A 83 26.83 -6.99 -3.33
C LEU A 83 26.71 -5.46 -3.44
N ASP A 84 27.83 -4.74 -3.34
CA ASP A 84 27.91 -3.29 -3.52
C ASP A 84 26.90 -2.48 -2.67
N GLY A 85 26.76 -2.85 -1.39
CA GLY A 85 25.86 -2.18 -0.45
C GLY A 85 24.37 -2.44 -0.71
N LYS A 86 24.03 -3.36 -1.62
CA LYS A 86 22.68 -3.85 -1.88
C LYS A 86 22.60 -5.34 -1.52
N PRO A 87 21.49 -5.83 -0.94
CA PRO A 87 21.35 -7.25 -0.61
C PRO A 87 21.51 -8.11 -1.87
N ALA A 88 22.34 -9.16 -1.78
CA ALA A 88 22.60 -10.07 -2.92
C ALA A 88 21.33 -10.85 -3.34
N ASN A 89 20.36 -10.98 -2.42
CA ASN A 89 19.02 -11.47 -2.70
C ASN A 89 17.98 -10.45 -2.19
N PRO A 90 17.12 -9.87 -3.06
CA PRO A 90 16.01 -9.02 -2.61
C PRO A 90 14.98 -9.78 -1.76
N ASP A 91 15.02 -11.11 -1.79
CA ASP A 91 14.03 -12.03 -1.21
C ASP A 91 14.43 -12.69 0.12
N LEU A 92 15.60 -12.37 0.71
CA LEU A 92 15.98 -12.77 2.08
C LEU A 92 15.16 -12.04 3.18
N ALA A 93 14.13 -11.29 2.79
CA ALA A 93 13.15 -10.64 3.65
C ALA A 93 12.11 -11.62 4.23
N CYS A 94 12.56 -12.75 4.79
CA CYS A 94 11.81 -13.47 5.83
C CYS A 94 11.51 -12.45 6.93
N ALA A 95 10.26 -11.98 7.02
CA ALA A 95 9.80 -10.97 7.98
C ALA A 95 10.85 -9.87 8.28
N SER A 96 10.97 -8.88 7.39
CA SER A 96 11.85 -7.73 7.64
C SER A 96 11.60 -7.15 9.04
N PHE A 97 12.65 -6.64 9.69
CA PHE A 97 12.45 -5.92 10.94
C PHE A 97 11.47 -4.79 10.75
N THR A 98 10.50 -4.71 11.64
CA THR A 98 9.61 -3.56 11.82
C THR A 98 10.43 -2.31 12.09
N LEU A 99 9.86 -1.13 11.84
CA LEU A 99 10.54 0.13 12.16
C LEU A 99 10.95 0.19 13.63
N GLN A 100 10.09 -0.29 14.53
CA GLN A 100 10.36 -0.41 15.96
C GLN A 100 11.56 -1.32 16.25
N GLY A 101 11.67 -2.47 15.56
CA GLY A 101 12.83 -3.36 15.70
C GLY A 101 14.13 -2.74 15.20
N ARG A 102 14.07 -1.97 14.10
CA ARG A 102 15.24 -1.23 13.59
C ARG A 102 15.68 -0.12 14.55
N ILE A 103 14.73 0.65 15.09
CA ILE A 103 14.99 1.70 16.10
C ILE A 103 15.57 1.07 17.37
N PHE A 104 14.96 0.00 17.88
CA PHE A 104 15.45 -0.74 19.04
C PHE A 104 16.90 -1.19 18.83
N LEU A 105 17.21 -1.78 17.66
CA LEU A 105 18.56 -2.25 17.37
C LEU A 105 19.56 -1.11 17.30
N LEU A 106 19.23 0.00 16.61
CA LEU A 106 20.11 1.15 16.54
C LEU A 106 20.38 1.74 17.92
N LYS A 107 19.34 1.99 18.73
CA LYS A 107 19.50 2.47 20.12
C LYS A 107 20.40 1.56 20.95
N THR A 108 20.16 0.25 20.86
CA THR A 108 20.92 -0.76 21.60
C THR A 108 22.38 -0.78 21.17
N VAL A 109 22.66 -0.70 19.87
CA VAL A 109 24.03 -0.62 19.33
C VAL A 109 24.71 0.66 19.80
N LEU A 110 24.05 1.82 19.68
CA LEU A 110 24.60 3.10 20.13
C LEU A 110 24.88 3.12 21.64
N TYR A 111 24.05 2.46 22.44
CA TYR A 111 24.25 2.34 23.88
C TYR A 111 25.48 1.47 24.21
N PHE A 112 25.56 0.26 23.65
CA PHE A 112 26.65 -0.67 23.94
C PHE A 112 27.98 -0.24 23.30
N GLN A 113 27.98 0.45 22.17
CA GLN A 113 29.20 1.03 21.60
C GLN A 113 29.79 2.09 22.54
N LYS A 114 28.94 2.93 23.15
CA LYS A 114 29.35 3.93 24.15
C LYS A 114 29.90 3.28 25.41
N GLN A 115 29.30 2.18 25.87
CA GLN A 115 29.83 1.41 27.01
C GLN A 115 31.15 0.72 26.70
N ALA A 116 31.30 0.19 25.49
CA ALA A 116 32.52 -0.48 25.06
C ALA A 116 33.67 0.49 24.72
N GLY A 117 33.38 1.79 24.55
CA GLY A 117 34.36 2.77 24.08
C GLY A 117 34.82 2.52 22.65
N MET A 118 33.97 1.89 21.82
CA MET A 118 34.26 1.53 20.43
C MET A 118 33.23 2.13 19.49
N GLU A 119 33.64 2.47 18.28
CA GLU A 119 32.73 2.93 17.24
C GLU A 119 32.32 1.74 16.38
N LEU A 120 31.04 1.37 16.41
CA LEU A 120 30.46 0.31 15.59
C LEU A 120 29.61 0.88 14.45
N VAL A 121 28.97 2.02 14.68
CA VAL A 121 28.11 2.72 13.73
C VAL A 121 28.59 4.16 13.66
N THR A 122 29.04 4.56 12.48
CA THR A 122 29.57 5.90 12.25
C THR A 122 28.45 6.94 12.08
N PRO A 123 28.74 8.24 12.19
CA PRO A 123 27.76 9.29 11.87
C PRO A 123 27.22 9.19 10.44
N GLU A 124 28.06 8.80 9.48
CA GLU A 124 27.68 8.59 8.08
C GLU A 124 26.66 7.43 7.94
N ASP A 125 26.86 6.35 8.68
CA ASP A 125 25.91 5.22 8.74
C ASP A 125 24.56 5.67 9.31
N ILE A 126 24.56 6.53 10.34
CA ILE A 126 23.32 7.06 10.92
C ILE A 126 22.55 7.87 9.87
N GLU A 127 23.22 8.74 9.11
CA GLU A 127 22.57 9.50 8.04
C GLU A 127 22.00 8.60 6.94
N TYR A 128 22.74 7.56 6.55
CA TYR A 128 22.25 6.56 5.60
C TYR A 128 21.01 5.83 6.14
N ILE A 129 21.04 5.38 7.40
CA ILE A 129 19.93 4.70 8.06
C ILE A 129 18.69 5.61 8.10
N LYS A 130 18.85 6.89 8.46
CA LYS A 130 17.77 7.88 8.43
C LYS A 130 17.14 7.99 7.05
N LYS A 131 17.96 8.07 6.00
CA LYS A 131 17.49 8.15 4.61
C LYS A 131 16.69 6.91 4.21
N VAL A 132 17.19 5.72 4.54
CA VAL A 132 16.50 4.45 4.26
C VAL A 132 15.17 4.37 5.01
N TRP A 133 15.13 4.72 6.30
CA TRP A 133 13.88 4.70 7.08
C TRP A 133 12.84 5.70 6.58
N LYS A 134 13.26 6.90 6.15
CA LYS A 134 12.38 7.88 5.49
C LYS A 134 11.77 7.32 4.20
N GLN A 135 12.58 6.66 3.37
CA GLN A 135 12.16 6.15 2.06
C GLN A 135 11.30 4.88 2.15
N GLU A 136 11.69 3.91 2.96
CA GLU A 136 11.03 2.60 3.02
C GLU A 136 9.83 2.59 3.98
N MET A 137 9.92 3.29 5.11
CA MET A 137 9.01 3.12 6.24
C MET A 137 8.24 4.40 6.59
N GLY A 138 8.48 5.50 5.86
CA GLY A 138 7.87 6.80 6.14
C GLY A 138 8.25 7.37 7.51
N TRP A 139 9.43 7.03 8.03
CA TRP A 139 9.91 7.52 9.33
C TRP A 139 10.00 9.05 9.34
N VAL A 140 9.47 9.66 10.40
CA VAL A 140 9.59 11.09 10.68
C VAL A 140 10.76 11.31 11.61
N GLU A 141 11.62 12.26 11.27
CA GLU A 141 12.85 12.48 12.03
C GLU A 141 12.56 12.86 13.48
N ASN A 142 13.09 12.05 14.40
CA ASN A 142 12.88 12.18 15.83
C ASN A 142 14.19 11.88 16.56
N GLU A 143 14.74 12.86 17.26
CA GLU A 143 16.00 12.69 18.01
C GLU A 143 15.89 11.62 19.09
N LYS A 144 14.70 11.45 19.70
CA LYS A 144 14.47 10.42 20.72
C LYS A 144 14.63 9.00 20.18
N ASP A 145 14.51 8.79 18.87
CA ASP A 145 14.70 7.46 18.28
C ASP A 145 16.19 7.11 18.13
N LEU A 146 17.07 8.10 18.27
CA LEU A 146 18.52 7.99 18.08
C LEU A 146 19.31 8.16 19.39
N THR A 147 18.64 8.45 20.50
CA THR A 147 19.31 8.59 21.80
C THR A 147 19.85 7.24 22.28
N PRO A 148 21.15 7.14 22.60
CA PRO A 148 21.73 5.91 23.15
C PRO A 148 21.17 5.63 24.56
N GLU A 149 20.24 4.69 24.66
CA GLU A 149 19.60 4.30 25.91
C GLU A 149 19.55 2.78 26.07
N ALA A 150 19.60 2.31 27.32
CA ALA A 150 19.41 0.91 27.63
C ALA A 150 17.93 0.56 27.48
N VAL A 151 17.55 -0.01 26.33
CA VAL A 151 16.18 -0.51 26.15
C VAL A 151 16.10 -1.93 26.72
N PRO A 152 15.22 -2.21 27.69
CA PRO A 152 15.10 -3.54 28.28
C PRO A 152 14.60 -4.54 27.22
N TYR A 153 15.32 -5.65 27.07
CA TYR A 153 14.94 -6.77 26.23
C TYR A 153 14.36 -7.89 27.09
N TYR A 154 13.07 -8.18 26.94
CA TYR A 154 12.33 -9.10 27.81
C TYR A 154 12.35 -10.57 27.34
N GLY A 155 13.15 -10.89 26.33
CA GLY A 155 13.20 -12.23 25.72
C GLY A 155 12.38 -12.32 24.44
N ALA A 156 12.72 -13.30 23.61
CA ALA A 156 12.12 -13.50 22.30
C ALA A 156 10.79 -14.23 22.39
N LEU A 157 9.74 -13.69 21.75
CA LEU A 157 8.52 -14.42 21.44
C LEU A 157 8.73 -15.18 20.13
N VAL A 158 8.87 -16.51 20.18
CA VAL A 158 9.08 -17.32 18.98
C VAL A 158 7.80 -18.06 18.62
N LEU A 159 7.38 -17.92 17.37
CA LEU A 159 6.17 -18.54 16.84
C LEU A 159 6.55 -19.59 15.78
N ASP A 160 5.79 -20.67 15.70
CA ASP A 160 5.92 -21.66 14.63
C ASP A 160 5.26 -21.19 13.32
N LYS A 161 5.33 -22.03 12.28
CA LYS A 161 4.70 -21.78 10.98
C LYS A 161 3.16 -21.72 11.03
N GLU A 162 2.55 -22.26 12.07
CA GLU A 162 1.12 -22.18 12.35
C GLU A 162 0.75 -20.99 13.27
N TYR A 163 1.72 -20.11 13.56
CA TYR A 163 1.59 -18.96 14.46
C TYR A 163 1.23 -19.35 15.91
N GLN A 164 1.56 -20.57 16.32
CA GLN A 164 1.48 -21.01 17.71
C GLN A 164 2.79 -20.74 18.45
N LEU A 165 2.72 -20.66 19.77
CA LEU A 165 3.89 -20.45 20.62
C LEU A 165 4.87 -21.62 20.51
N ASN A 166 6.11 -21.34 20.11
CA ASN A 166 7.20 -22.31 20.20
C ASN A 166 7.77 -22.27 21.63
N GLU A 167 7.32 -23.19 22.47
CA GLU A 167 7.72 -23.28 23.88
C GLU A 167 9.22 -23.57 24.09
N ALA A 168 9.88 -24.20 23.12
CA ALA A 168 11.29 -24.58 23.22
C ALA A 168 12.24 -23.42 22.92
N GLU A 169 11.85 -22.52 22.00
CA GLU A 169 12.68 -21.40 21.55
C GLU A 169 12.28 -20.05 22.18
N THR A 170 11.07 -19.93 22.71
CA THR A 170 10.63 -18.73 23.42
C THR A 170 11.45 -18.54 24.69
N THR A 171 12.00 -17.34 24.86
CA THR A 171 12.89 -17.00 25.98
C THR A 171 12.30 -15.96 26.95
N ILE A 172 11.03 -15.61 26.78
CA ILE A 172 10.31 -14.72 27.71
C ILE A 172 10.30 -15.36 29.10
N PRO A 173 10.79 -14.67 30.16
CA PRO A 173 10.83 -15.22 31.51
C PRO A 173 9.42 -15.31 32.09
N ASN A 174 9.19 -16.30 32.94
CA ASN A 174 7.94 -16.45 33.70
C ASN A 174 6.66 -16.42 32.85
N LEU A 175 6.70 -16.96 31.63
CA LEU A 175 5.58 -16.94 30.70
C LEU A 175 4.54 -18.01 31.06
N VAL A 176 3.34 -17.59 31.43
CA VAL A 176 2.21 -18.48 31.69
C VAL A 176 1.66 -19.01 30.37
N VAL A 177 1.53 -20.34 30.27
CA VAL A 177 1.00 -21.05 29.09
C VAL A 177 -0.08 -22.07 29.45
N ASP A 178 -0.65 -21.96 30.65
CA ASP A 178 -1.61 -22.93 31.17
C ASP A 178 -3.00 -22.76 30.52
N PRO A 179 -3.50 -23.73 29.73
CA PRO A 179 -4.81 -23.63 29.10
C PRO A 179 -5.96 -23.49 30.11
N LYS A 180 -5.78 -24.04 31.33
CA LYS A 180 -6.81 -23.96 32.38
C LYS A 180 -7.00 -22.53 32.84
N TYR A 181 -5.92 -21.76 32.95
CA TYR A 181 -5.99 -20.35 33.32
C TYR A 181 -6.85 -19.57 32.33
N TYR A 182 -6.59 -19.73 31.03
CA TYR A 182 -7.32 -19.02 29.98
C TYR A 182 -8.80 -19.42 29.91
N ALA A 183 -9.11 -20.71 30.00
CA ALA A 183 -10.49 -21.19 30.01
C ALA A 183 -11.27 -20.65 31.21
N LEU A 184 -10.62 -20.60 32.37
CA LEU A 184 -11.26 -20.18 33.60
C LEU A 184 -11.41 -18.65 33.65
N GLU A 185 -10.41 -17.90 33.19
CA GLU A 185 -10.50 -16.46 32.98
C GLU A 185 -11.69 -16.09 32.08
N GLU A 186 -11.85 -16.78 30.95
CA GLU A 186 -12.95 -16.55 30.02
C GLU A 186 -14.32 -16.79 30.68
N THR A 187 -14.47 -17.87 31.45
CA THR A 187 -15.72 -18.14 32.18
C THR A 187 -16.03 -17.13 33.29
N LEU A 188 -15.01 -16.60 33.97
CA LEU A 188 -15.18 -15.60 35.03
C LEU A 188 -15.47 -14.20 34.46
N GLN A 189 -14.92 -13.88 33.29
CA GLN A 189 -15.26 -12.66 32.55
C GLN A 189 -16.75 -12.64 32.16
N LEU A 190 -17.28 -13.74 31.63
CA LEU A 190 -18.71 -13.85 31.30
C LEU A 190 -19.63 -13.63 32.52
N LYS A 191 -19.12 -13.89 33.72
CA LYS A 191 -19.86 -13.72 34.99
C LYS A 191 -19.57 -12.39 35.71
N ASN A 192 -18.75 -11.50 35.14
CA ASN A 192 -18.30 -10.24 35.74
C ASN A 192 -17.59 -10.40 37.12
N ARG A 193 -16.86 -11.51 37.34
CA ARG A 193 -16.21 -11.84 38.63
C ARG A 193 -14.67 -11.71 38.61
N TYR A 194 -14.18 -10.54 38.19
CA TYR A 194 -12.74 -10.29 37.98
C TYR A 194 -11.83 -10.45 39.22
N LYS A 195 -12.36 -10.23 40.44
CA LYS A 195 -11.56 -10.36 41.67
C LYS A 195 -11.10 -11.80 41.91
N GLU A 196 -11.91 -12.79 41.51
CA GLU A 196 -11.62 -14.21 41.71
C GLU A 196 -10.45 -14.69 40.82
N VAL A 197 -10.25 -14.09 39.63
CA VAL A 197 -9.12 -14.39 38.71
C VAL A 197 -7.76 -14.11 39.36
N LYS A 198 -7.65 -12.99 40.09
CA LYS A 198 -6.39 -12.61 40.77
C LYS A 198 -6.02 -13.55 41.91
N ASP A 199 -7.01 -14.16 42.55
CA ASP A 199 -6.79 -15.10 43.64
C ASP A 199 -6.39 -16.49 43.11
N LEU A 200 -6.82 -16.88 41.91
CA LEU A 200 -6.39 -18.12 41.25
C LEU A 200 -4.90 -18.15 40.93
N VAL A 201 -4.34 -17.04 40.43
CA VAL A 201 -2.90 -16.91 40.17
C VAL A 201 -2.07 -17.08 41.45
N LYS A 202 -2.65 -16.79 42.62
CA LYS A 202 -1.99 -16.97 43.92
C LYS A 202 -2.10 -18.38 44.48
N HIS A 203 -3.10 -19.16 44.06
CA HIS A 203 -3.46 -20.43 44.71
C HIS A 203 -3.25 -21.67 43.83
N GLU A 204 -3.21 -21.53 42.50
CA GLU A 204 -2.99 -22.65 41.57
C GLU A 204 -1.54 -22.76 41.09
N ARG A 205 -1.07 -24.00 40.91
CA ARG A 205 0.22 -24.28 40.25
C ARG A 205 0.06 -24.15 38.74
N LEU A 206 0.17 -22.93 38.23
CA LEU A 206 0.13 -22.65 36.80
C LEU A 206 1.34 -23.27 36.07
N ARG A 207 1.11 -23.70 34.84
CA ARG A 207 2.19 -24.04 33.91
C ARG A 207 2.91 -22.76 33.43
N VAL A 208 4.15 -22.57 33.88
CA VAL A 208 5.00 -21.41 33.58
C VAL A 208 6.27 -21.86 32.85
N LEU A 209 6.57 -21.25 31.71
CA LEU A 209 7.82 -21.41 30.97
C LEU A 209 8.89 -20.45 31.48
N ASN A 210 10.16 -20.87 31.37
CA ASN A 210 11.34 -20.07 31.75
C ASN A 210 11.22 -19.46 33.17
N SER A 211 10.78 -20.27 34.14
CA SER A 211 10.59 -19.82 35.52
C SER A 211 11.91 -19.37 36.13
N THR A 212 11.94 -18.14 36.64
CA THR A 212 13.04 -17.62 37.45
C THR A 212 12.80 -17.92 38.92
N LYS A 213 13.85 -17.83 39.75
CA LYS A 213 13.77 -18.10 41.20
C LYS A 213 12.90 -17.10 41.96
N ASP A 214 12.74 -15.90 41.41
CA ASP A 214 12.01 -14.77 42.01
C ASP A 214 10.62 -14.58 41.38
N ALA A 215 10.04 -15.64 40.81
CA ALA A 215 8.75 -15.58 40.14
C ALA A 215 7.61 -15.28 41.15
N THR A 216 7.19 -14.01 41.20
CA THR A 216 5.96 -13.57 41.88
C THR A 216 4.83 -13.36 40.87
N PRO A 217 3.55 -13.34 41.31
CA PRO A 217 2.42 -13.03 40.43
C PRO A 217 2.59 -11.75 39.60
N GLU A 218 3.34 -10.77 40.11
CA GLU A 218 3.60 -9.49 39.42
C GLU A 218 4.61 -9.65 38.27
N THR A 219 5.56 -10.57 38.42
CA THR A 219 6.60 -10.88 37.43
C THR A 219 6.17 -11.92 36.38
N LEU A 220 4.98 -12.49 36.51
CA LEU A 220 4.43 -13.42 35.51
C LEU A 220 4.09 -12.67 34.22
N ASN A 221 4.53 -13.22 33.10
CA ASN A 221 4.15 -12.75 31.77
C ASN A 221 3.05 -13.65 31.21
N PHE A 222 2.17 -13.09 30.39
CA PHE A 222 1.04 -13.81 29.82
C PHE A 222 1.02 -13.61 28.30
N ILE A 223 0.64 -14.66 27.58
CA ILE A 223 0.38 -14.60 26.14
C ILE A 223 -1.13 -14.69 25.88
N PHE A 224 -1.67 -13.83 25.03
CA PHE A 224 -3.08 -13.83 24.67
C PHE A 224 -3.24 -13.87 23.15
N TYR A 225 -4.16 -14.72 22.68
CA TYR A 225 -4.59 -14.77 21.30
C TYR A 225 -5.94 -14.05 21.20
N VAL A 226 -5.95 -12.86 20.61
CA VAL A 226 -7.15 -12.03 20.45
C VAL A 226 -7.59 -12.09 19.00
N THR A 227 -8.73 -12.71 18.73
CA THR A 227 -9.31 -12.81 17.39
C THR A 227 -10.40 -11.77 17.20
N THR A 228 -10.31 -11.01 16.11
CA THR A 228 -11.28 -9.98 15.73
C THR A 228 -11.69 -10.17 14.27
N ASP A 229 -12.97 -9.96 13.97
CA ASP A 229 -13.48 -9.96 12.61
C ASP A 229 -13.06 -8.68 11.88
N PHE A 230 -12.56 -8.84 10.67
CA PHE A 230 -12.08 -7.74 9.83
C PHE A 230 -12.71 -7.82 8.45
N GLY A 231 -13.35 -6.72 8.04
CA GLY A 231 -13.86 -6.54 6.69
C GLY A 231 -12.74 -6.14 5.73
N GLY A 232 -12.95 -6.41 4.44
CA GLY A 232 -12.00 -5.96 3.42
C GLY A 232 -10.94 -6.96 3.01
N GLY A 233 -10.08 -6.55 2.08
CA GLY A 233 -9.01 -7.37 1.51
C GLY A 233 -7.74 -7.39 2.37
N GLU A 234 -6.81 -8.31 2.05
CA GLU A 234 -5.49 -8.41 2.71
C GLU A 234 -4.71 -7.08 2.72
N GLU A 235 -4.82 -6.30 1.64
CA GLU A 235 -4.14 -5.01 1.50
C GLU A 235 -4.75 -3.96 2.44
N GLU A 236 -6.07 -3.90 2.53
CA GLU A 236 -6.78 -2.97 3.43
C GLU A 236 -6.49 -3.30 4.91
N ILE A 237 -6.49 -4.58 5.27
CA ILE A 237 -6.09 -5.05 6.60
C ILE A 237 -4.66 -4.60 6.90
N TYR A 238 -3.73 -4.86 5.97
CA TYR A 238 -2.33 -4.50 6.15
C TYR A 238 -2.15 -2.99 6.33
N ASP A 239 -2.83 -2.18 5.53
CA ASP A 239 -2.72 -0.72 5.58
C ASP A 239 -3.27 -0.14 6.87
N VAL A 240 -4.41 -0.64 7.36
CA VAL A 240 -4.96 -0.24 8.67
C VAL A 240 -3.96 -0.54 9.78
N LEU A 241 -3.42 -1.76 9.80
CA LEU A 241 -2.50 -2.18 10.84
C LEU A 241 -1.16 -1.46 10.74
N ASN A 242 -0.67 -1.17 9.54
CA ASN A 242 0.55 -0.39 9.36
C ASN A 242 0.37 1.06 9.84
N ARG A 243 -0.77 1.69 9.56
CA ARG A 243 -1.12 3.01 10.13
C ARG A 243 -1.19 2.97 11.66
N ALA A 244 -1.79 1.92 12.23
CA ALA A 244 -1.83 1.72 13.66
C ALA A 244 -0.42 1.63 14.26
N LYS A 245 0.49 0.87 13.63
CA LYS A 245 1.90 0.77 14.06
C LYS A 245 2.60 2.13 14.10
N VAL A 246 2.43 2.93 13.05
CA VAL A 246 3.06 4.25 12.95
C VAL A 246 2.53 5.19 14.05
N LYS A 247 1.22 5.20 14.29
CA LYS A 247 0.60 6.11 15.27
C LYS A 247 0.84 5.72 16.72
N THR A 248 0.73 4.43 17.03
CA THR A 248 0.88 3.93 18.40
C THR A 248 2.33 3.69 18.79
N GLY A 249 3.24 3.58 17.81
CA GLY A 249 4.61 3.18 18.04
C GLY A 249 4.76 1.73 18.49
N HIS A 250 3.69 0.92 18.42
CA HIS A 250 3.70 -0.48 18.83
C HIS A 250 3.59 -1.42 17.63
N ASN A 251 4.25 -2.57 17.71
CA ASN A 251 4.05 -3.67 16.78
C ASN A 251 3.39 -4.83 17.53
N ILE A 252 2.32 -5.39 16.95
CA ILE A 252 1.63 -6.57 17.47
C ILE A 252 1.74 -7.66 16.41
N PRO A 253 2.33 -8.83 16.71
CA PRO A 253 2.30 -9.96 15.80
C PRO A 253 0.86 -10.38 15.50
N PHE A 254 0.53 -10.58 14.23
CA PHE A 254 -0.79 -11.03 13.82
C PHE A 254 -0.74 -11.96 12.60
N TYR A 255 -1.78 -12.76 12.46
CA TYR A 255 -2.10 -13.53 11.27
C TYR A 255 -3.60 -13.46 11.01
N TRP A 256 -4.04 -13.83 9.81
CA TRP A 256 -5.47 -13.87 9.51
C TRP A 256 -5.87 -15.13 8.77
N VAL A 257 -7.12 -15.54 8.96
CA VAL A 257 -7.74 -16.67 8.30
C VAL A 257 -9.01 -16.17 7.60
N PRO A 258 -9.15 -16.37 6.28
CA PRO A 258 -10.39 -16.03 5.59
C PRO A 258 -11.49 -17.00 6.03
N VAL A 259 -12.66 -16.45 6.36
CA VAL A 259 -13.84 -17.21 6.75
C VAL A 259 -14.91 -17.06 5.68
N VAL A 260 -15.57 -18.17 5.37
CA VAL A 260 -16.68 -18.24 4.42
C VAL A 260 -17.88 -18.81 5.14
N ALA A 261 -18.98 -18.06 5.17
CA ALA A 261 -20.27 -18.57 5.64
C ALA A 261 -21.33 -18.43 4.56
N ARG A 262 -22.33 -19.30 4.62
CA ARG A 262 -23.44 -19.31 3.66
C ARG A 262 -24.69 -18.76 4.35
N GLU A 263 -25.05 -17.53 4.03
CA GLU A 263 -26.27 -16.89 4.53
C GLU A 263 -27.27 -16.69 3.40
N LYS A 264 -28.52 -17.15 3.57
CA LYS A 264 -29.65 -16.87 2.65
C LYS A 264 -29.31 -17.05 1.16
N ASN A 265 -28.68 -18.17 0.79
CA ASN A 265 -28.21 -18.49 -0.56
C ASN A 265 -27.10 -17.59 -1.15
N ARG A 266 -26.40 -16.81 -0.31
CA ARG A 266 -25.20 -16.06 -0.69
C ARG A 266 -24.01 -16.48 0.17
N ASN A 267 -22.82 -16.47 -0.42
CA ASN A 267 -21.59 -16.64 0.33
C ASN A 267 -21.15 -15.28 0.87
N VAL A 268 -20.98 -15.19 2.19
CA VAL A 268 -20.43 -14.04 2.89
C VAL A 268 -18.99 -14.36 3.23
N PHE A 269 -18.10 -13.39 3.03
CA PHE A 269 -16.67 -13.52 3.22
C PHE A 269 -16.18 -12.44 4.16
N TRP A 270 -15.39 -12.81 5.16
CA TRP A 270 -14.66 -11.88 6.01
C TRP A 270 -13.34 -12.52 6.44
N ASN A 271 -12.50 -11.77 7.16
CA ASN A 271 -11.24 -12.29 7.68
C ASN A 271 -11.27 -12.29 9.20
N ASN A 272 -10.89 -13.41 9.82
CA ASN A 272 -10.59 -13.44 11.25
C ASN A 272 -9.11 -13.10 11.41
N VAL A 273 -8.83 -11.94 12.00
CA VAL A 273 -7.46 -11.51 12.29
C VAL A 273 -7.17 -11.84 13.75
N THR A 274 -6.15 -12.66 13.99
CA THR A 274 -5.71 -13.04 15.33
C THR A 274 -4.42 -12.31 15.67
N PHE A 275 -4.48 -11.53 16.75
CA PHE A 275 -3.36 -10.79 17.33
C PHE A 275 -2.77 -11.59 18.50
N ILE A 276 -1.44 -11.63 18.58
CA ILE A 276 -0.71 -12.33 19.62
C ILE A 276 -0.09 -11.28 20.53
N VAL A 277 -0.61 -11.16 21.75
CA VAL A 277 -0.23 -10.14 22.71
C VAL A 277 0.53 -10.79 23.85
N SER A 278 1.81 -10.43 24.01
CA SER A 278 2.65 -10.88 25.13
C SER A 278 3.46 -9.71 25.65
N ARG A 279 2.88 -8.95 26.58
CA ARG A 279 3.53 -7.77 27.17
C ARG A 279 3.50 -7.80 28.70
N PRO A 280 4.52 -7.29 29.39
CA PRO A 280 4.58 -7.32 30.86
C PRO A 280 3.47 -6.55 31.56
N ASP A 281 2.95 -5.49 30.92
CA ASP A 281 1.87 -4.62 31.42
C ASP A 281 0.47 -5.24 31.27
N ILE A 282 0.32 -6.27 30.43
CA ILE A 282 -0.98 -6.90 30.14
C ILE A 282 -1.08 -8.23 30.88
N LYS A 283 -1.97 -8.29 31.87
CA LYS A 283 -2.15 -9.48 32.73
C LYS A 283 -3.46 -10.22 32.50
N THR A 284 -4.41 -9.60 31.80
CA THR A 284 -5.74 -10.18 31.57
C THR A 284 -6.10 -10.16 30.08
N SER A 285 -6.94 -11.11 29.68
CA SER A 285 -7.52 -11.19 28.33
C SER A 285 -8.38 -9.95 28.01
N SER A 286 -9.01 -9.33 29.03
CA SER A 286 -9.74 -8.08 28.86
C SER A 286 -8.82 -6.92 28.50
N ASP A 287 -7.68 -6.80 29.19
CA ASP A 287 -6.67 -5.78 28.90
C ASP A 287 -6.06 -6.01 27.50
N ALA A 288 -5.80 -7.26 27.15
CA ALA A 288 -5.30 -7.63 25.82
C ALA A 288 -6.29 -7.25 24.71
N ARG A 289 -7.59 -7.52 24.90
CA ARG A 289 -8.65 -7.12 23.96
C ARG A 289 -8.75 -5.60 23.86
N SER A 290 -8.74 -4.89 24.98
CA SER A 290 -8.77 -3.42 25.00
C SER A 290 -7.57 -2.81 24.28
N PHE A 291 -6.38 -3.41 24.44
CA PHE A 291 -5.17 -3.00 23.76
C PHE A 291 -5.23 -3.24 22.25
N VAL A 292 -5.73 -4.40 21.81
CA VAL A 292 -5.91 -4.71 20.38
C VAL A 292 -6.96 -3.79 19.75
N ASN A 293 -8.08 -3.53 20.43
CA ASN A 293 -9.12 -2.64 19.92
C ASN A 293 -8.60 -1.20 19.77
N SER A 294 -7.91 -0.66 20.78
CA SER A 294 -7.34 0.69 20.69
C SER A 294 -6.26 0.79 19.62
N PHE A 295 -5.48 -0.28 19.41
CA PHE A 295 -4.52 -0.37 18.31
C PHE A 295 -5.21 -0.31 16.94
N ILE A 296 -6.25 -1.13 16.72
CA ILE A 296 -7.01 -1.12 15.47
C ILE A 296 -7.67 0.25 15.24
N GLU A 297 -8.32 0.81 16.26
CA GLU A 297 -8.96 2.13 16.20
C GLU A 297 -7.98 3.23 15.79
N ALA A 298 -6.74 3.21 16.30
CA ALA A 298 -5.71 4.16 15.90
C ALA A 298 -5.43 4.11 14.38
N GLY A 299 -5.42 2.90 13.80
CA GLY A 299 -5.24 2.68 12.35
C GLY A 299 -6.46 3.02 11.50
N CYS A 300 -7.66 2.88 12.05
CA CYS A 300 -8.93 3.22 11.41
C CYS A 300 -9.20 4.72 11.39
N ASN A 301 -8.82 5.43 12.46
CA ASN A 301 -9.00 6.88 12.59
C ASN A 301 -8.29 7.61 11.45
N HIS A 302 -9.01 7.96 10.40
CA HIS A 302 -8.51 8.88 9.38
C HIS A 302 -8.37 10.24 10.05
N GLN A 303 -7.14 10.66 10.36
CA GLN A 303 -6.86 12.06 10.11
C GLN A 303 -6.81 12.12 8.60
N GLU A 304 -7.79 12.77 7.98
CA GLU A 304 -7.73 13.12 6.57
C GLU A 304 -6.37 13.79 6.36
N GLU A 305 -5.40 13.08 5.75
CA GLU A 305 -4.31 13.76 5.08
C GLU A 305 -5.02 14.74 4.15
N VAL A 306 -4.93 16.04 4.45
CA VAL A 306 -5.51 17.10 3.62
C VAL A 306 -5.15 16.74 2.20
N TYR A 307 -6.16 16.43 1.38
CA TYR A 307 -5.95 15.90 0.04
C TYR A 307 -4.95 16.79 -0.69
N ASN A 308 -3.73 16.30 -0.83
CA ASN A 308 -2.67 17.07 -1.45
C ASN A 308 -2.79 16.81 -2.96
N CYS A 309 -3.51 17.70 -3.64
CA CYS A 309 -3.69 17.69 -5.09
C CYS A 309 -2.36 17.49 -5.82
N GLU A 310 -1.29 18.10 -5.33
CA GLU A 310 0.04 18.03 -5.94
C GLU A 310 0.66 16.63 -5.84
N LYS A 311 0.58 15.98 -4.67
CA LYS A 311 1.02 14.58 -4.50
C LYS A 311 0.28 13.65 -5.47
N HIS A 312 -1.01 13.89 -5.68
CA HIS A 312 -1.81 13.13 -6.64
C HIS A 312 -1.34 13.34 -8.09
N PHE A 313 -1.04 14.58 -8.50
CA PHE A 313 -0.49 14.83 -9.83
C PHE A 313 0.87 14.15 -10.04
N TRP A 314 1.79 14.25 -9.08
CA TRP A 314 3.08 13.58 -9.16
C TRP A 314 2.94 12.05 -9.29
N GLN A 315 2.00 11.44 -8.55
CA GLN A 315 1.70 10.01 -8.70
C GLN A 315 1.14 9.68 -10.09
N MET A 316 0.23 10.50 -10.63
CA MET A 316 -0.31 10.29 -11.97
C MET A 316 0.72 10.45 -13.10
N LEU A 317 1.75 11.26 -12.88
CA LEU A 317 2.81 11.54 -13.85
C LEU A 317 4.03 10.62 -13.70
N LYS A 318 4.12 9.85 -12.60
CA LYS A 318 5.25 8.97 -12.33
C LYS A 318 5.48 7.96 -13.45
N GLY A 319 6.71 7.95 -13.99
CA GLY A 319 7.13 7.02 -15.03
C GLY A 319 6.67 7.37 -16.46
N LYS A 320 6.03 8.53 -16.67
CA LYS A 320 5.61 8.99 -18.00
C LYS A 320 6.67 9.87 -18.64
N SER A 321 6.72 9.83 -19.96
CA SER A 321 7.48 10.83 -20.74
C SER A 321 6.89 12.23 -20.56
N THR A 322 7.68 13.27 -20.83
CA THR A 322 7.22 14.68 -20.77
C THR A 322 6.02 14.91 -21.69
N PHE A 323 6.01 14.30 -22.87
CA PHE A 323 4.90 14.37 -23.80
C PHE A 323 3.62 13.73 -23.26
N GLU A 324 3.71 12.52 -22.71
CA GLU A 324 2.55 11.83 -22.10
C GLU A 324 2.03 12.57 -20.87
N ALA A 325 2.94 13.15 -20.08
CA ALA A 325 2.59 13.99 -18.95
C ALA A 325 1.83 15.25 -19.40
N ARG A 326 2.33 15.92 -20.46
CA ARG A 326 1.71 17.09 -21.08
C ARG A 326 0.31 16.78 -21.59
N LYS A 327 0.17 15.71 -22.37
CA LYS A 327 -1.14 15.23 -22.84
C LYS A 327 -2.08 14.92 -21.68
N LYS A 328 -1.59 14.28 -20.61
CA LYS A 328 -2.42 13.94 -19.44
C LYS A 328 -2.93 15.18 -18.75
N LEU A 329 -2.10 16.21 -18.57
CA LEU A 329 -2.54 17.49 -18.00
C LEU A 329 -3.60 18.18 -18.88
N PHE A 330 -3.41 18.22 -20.20
CA PHE A 330 -4.41 18.80 -21.09
C PHE A 330 -5.75 18.05 -21.07
N MET A 331 -5.73 16.72 -20.95
CA MET A 331 -6.96 15.92 -20.82
C MET A 331 -7.73 16.19 -19.51
N LEU A 332 -7.01 16.52 -18.43
CA LEU A 332 -7.62 16.91 -17.16
C LEU A 332 -8.26 18.29 -17.27
N GLY A 333 -7.68 19.19 -18.07
CA GLY A 333 -8.21 20.51 -18.37
C GLY A 333 -8.36 21.36 -17.12
N MET A 334 -7.29 21.47 -16.35
CA MET A 334 -7.25 22.23 -15.11
C MET A 334 -6.85 23.69 -15.32
N HIS A 335 -7.34 24.56 -14.45
CA HIS A 335 -6.95 25.96 -14.48
C HIS A 335 -5.47 26.10 -14.06
N PRO A 336 -4.66 26.98 -14.69
CA PRO A 336 -3.24 27.14 -14.37
C PRO A 336 -2.96 27.38 -12.88
N ASN A 337 -3.79 28.17 -12.21
CA ASN A 337 -3.70 28.45 -10.78
C ASN A 337 -3.87 27.23 -9.85
N GLN A 338 -4.28 26.08 -10.39
CA GLN A 338 -4.47 24.83 -9.62
C GLN A 338 -3.24 23.91 -9.71
N LEU A 339 -2.22 24.27 -10.49
CA LEU A 339 -0.98 23.52 -10.66
C LEU A 339 0.19 24.33 -10.10
N SER A 340 1.13 23.65 -9.44
CA SER A 340 2.36 24.28 -8.95
C SER A 340 3.31 24.61 -10.11
N GLU A 341 4.13 25.64 -9.94
CA GLU A 341 5.14 26.04 -10.93
C GLU A 341 6.16 24.93 -11.19
N GLU A 342 6.51 24.15 -10.17
CA GLU A 342 7.40 22.99 -10.28
C GLU A 342 6.85 21.94 -11.25
N LEU A 343 5.55 21.66 -11.17
CA LEU A 343 4.90 20.69 -12.03
C LEU A 343 4.76 21.21 -13.47
N LYS A 344 4.47 22.51 -13.65
CA LYS A 344 4.44 23.15 -14.98
C LYS A 344 5.82 23.07 -15.66
N LEU A 345 6.89 23.38 -14.92
CA LEU A 345 8.27 23.30 -15.39
C LEU A 345 8.68 21.86 -15.75
N PHE A 346 8.35 20.88 -14.91
CA PHE A 346 8.67 19.47 -15.17
C PHE A 346 8.03 18.96 -16.46
N VAL A 347 6.76 19.32 -16.70
CA VAL A 347 6.04 18.88 -17.90
C VAL A 347 6.37 19.73 -19.13
N GLY A 348 6.85 20.96 -18.92
CA GLY A 348 7.15 21.91 -20.00
C GLY A 348 5.89 22.52 -20.61
N VAL A 349 4.91 22.85 -19.77
CA VAL A 349 3.66 23.53 -20.17
C VAL A 349 3.62 24.95 -19.67
N ASN A 350 3.03 25.85 -20.46
CA ASN A 350 2.80 27.24 -20.06
C ASN A 350 1.33 27.48 -19.67
N ASP A 351 1.07 28.62 -19.03
CA ASP A 351 -0.27 28.97 -18.54
C ASP A 351 -1.27 29.18 -19.68
N GLU A 352 -0.84 29.65 -20.86
CA GLU A 352 -1.73 29.87 -22.00
C GLU A 352 -2.25 28.54 -22.58
N GLU A 353 -1.38 27.54 -22.72
CA GLU A 353 -1.74 26.18 -23.15
C GLU A 353 -2.71 25.53 -22.17
N LEU A 354 -2.45 25.68 -20.87
CA LEU A 354 -3.32 25.18 -19.81
C LEU A 354 -4.68 25.89 -19.83
N MET A 355 -4.72 27.20 -20.09
CA MET A 355 -5.97 27.95 -20.24
C MET A 355 -6.78 27.49 -21.44
N VAL A 356 -6.14 27.19 -22.57
CA VAL A 356 -6.80 26.62 -23.75
C VAL A 356 -7.36 25.23 -23.42
N ALA A 357 -6.56 24.34 -22.82
CA ALA A 357 -7.00 23.02 -22.43
C ALA A 357 -8.17 23.07 -21.43
N TYR A 358 -8.10 23.97 -20.46
CA TYR A 358 -9.17 24.27 -19.50
C TYR A 358 -10.45 24.74 -20.20
N ALA A 359 -10.35 25.69 -21.13
CA ALA A 359 -11.51 26.22 -21.86
C ALA A 359 -12.17 25.12 -22.72
N ILE A 360 -11.36 24.32 -23.43
CA ILE A 360 -11.82 23.16 -24.18
C ILE A 360 -12.58 22.23 -23.24
N LYS A 361 -11.95 21.71 -22.18
CA LYS A 361 -12.55 20.73 -21.27
C LYS A 361 -13.81 21.24 -20.57
N SER A 362 -13.78 22.49 -20.10
CA SER A 362 -14.91 23.13 -19.41
C SER A 362 -16.12 23.34 -20.32
N SER A 363 -15.91 23.48 -21.64
CA SER A 363 -17.00 23.62 -22.62
C SER A 363 -17.75 22.30 -22.88
N ILE A 364 -17.07 21.17 -22.74
CA ILE A 364 -17.66 19.82 -22.91
C ILE A 364 -18.57 19.46 -21.71
N GLY A 365 -18.43 20.17 -20.59
CA GLY A 365 -19.20 19.96 -19.36
C GLY A 365 -18.67 18.80 -18.50
N ASP A 366 -17.38 18.49 -18.63
CA ASP A 366 -16.71 17.34 -17.99
C ASP A 366 -15.82 17.72 -16.79
N GLY A 367 -15.81 18.99 -16.40
CA GLY A 367 -14.93 19.54 -15.36
C GLY A 367 -15.69 19.99 -14.11
N LEU A 368 -14.92 20.34 -13.07
CA LEU A 368 -15.42 21.02 -11.87
C LEU A 368 -16.06 22.38 -12.17
N SER A 369 -15.78 22.93 -13.36
CA SER A 369 -16.29 24.19 -13.87
C SER A 369 -16.97 23.99 -15.22
N ARG A 370 -18.00 24.80 -15.47
CA ARG A 370 -18.67 24.90 -16.77
C ARG A 370 -18.31 26.22 -17.42
N MET A 371 -17.99 26.17 -18.71
CA MET A 371 -17.77 27.36 -19.52
C MET A 371 -18.72 27.35 -20.70
N GLU A 372 -19.36 28.49 -20.97
CA GLU A 372 -20.17 28.65 -22.18
C GLU A 372 -19.31 28.50 -23.44
N ALA A 373 -19.85 27.82 -24.45
CA ALA A 373 -19.13 27.50 -25.69
C ALA A 373 -18.58 28.75 -26.40
N GLU A 374 -19.32 29.85 -26.41
CA GLU A 374 -18.88 31.10 -27.05
C GLU A 374 -17.75 31.79 -26.27
N LYS A 375 -17.74 31.66 -24.93
CA LYS A 375 -16.63 32.16 -24.12
C LYS A 375 -15.38 31.32 -24.31
N ALA A 376 -15.54 29.99 -24.35
CA ALA A 376 -14.46 29.06 -24.62
C ALA A 376 -13.85 29.29 -26.02
N LYS A 377 -14.70 29.53 -27.03
CA LYS A 377 -14.27 29.90 -28.38
C LYS A 377 -13.39 31.15 -28.40
N LYS A 378 -13.85 32.24 -27.75
CA LYS A 378 -13.08 33.49 -27.70
C LYS A 378 -11.69 33.28 -27.10
N LEU A 379 -11.60 32.52 -26.01
CA LEU A 379 -10.32 32.18 -25.36
C LEU A 379 -9.42 31.34 -26.26
N CYS A 380 -9.96 30.31 -26.90
CA CYS A 380 -9.21 29.46 -27.81
C CYS A 380 -8.71 30.24 -29.02
N CYS A 381 -9.57 31.02 -29.68
CA CYS A 381 -9.19 31.81 -30.86
C CYS A 381 -8.19 32.92 -30.55
N SER A 382 -8.12 33.40 -29.30
CA SER A 382 -7.12 34.39 -28.89
C SER A 382 -5.74 33.81 -28.61
N SER A 383 -5.61 32.48 -28.51
CA SER A 383 -4.35 31.81 -28.19
C SER A 383 -3.70 31.21 -29.44
N GLN A 384 -2.38 31.40 -29.56
CA GLN A 384 -1.58 30.75 -30.62
C GLN A 384 -1.45 29.23 -30.42
N TYR A 385 -1.74 28.72 -29.22
CA TYR A 385 -1.56 27.31 -28.85
C TYR A 385 -2.80 26.45 -29.12
N TRP A 386 -3.88 27.02 -29.68
CA TRP A 386 -5.15 26.31 -29.85
C TRP A 386 -5.00 25.02 -30.66
N ASP A 387 -4.35 25.09 -31.82
CA ASP A 387 -4.11 23.93 -32.67
C ASP A 387 -3.16 22.92 -32.01
N GLU A 388 -2.06 23.39 -31.41
CA GLU A 388 -1.04 22.53 -30.79
C GLU A 388 -1.61 21.71 -29.64
N VAL A 389 -2.39 22.34 -28.75
CA VAL A 389 -3.06 21.65 -27.64
C VAL A 389 -4.00 20.58 -28.17
N PHE A 390 -4.76 20.88 -29.23
CA PHE A 390 -5.71 19.94 -29.82
C PHE A 390 -5.00 18.75 -30.49
N TRP A 391 -3.94 18.98 -31.25
CA TRP A 391 -3.15 17.91 -31.85
C TRP A 391 -2.43 17.05 -30.81
N THR A 392 -2.00 17.65 -29.69
CA THR A 392 -1.44 16.90 -28.55
C THR A 392 -2.48 15.93 -27.95
N LEU A 393 -3.73 16.37 -27.81
CA LEU A 393 -4.83 15.50 -27.35
C LEU A 393 -5.10 14.36 -28.33
N LEU A 394 -4.93 14.61 -29.63
CA LEU A 394 -5.23 13.66 -30.70
C LEU A 394 -4.07 12.77 -31.14
N TYR A 395 -2.88 12.93 -30.57
CA TYR A 395 -1.64 12.30 -31.05
C TYR A 395 -1.68 10.77 -31.22
N GLU A 396 -2.52 10.06 -30.45
CA GLU A 396 -2.64 8.59 -30.53
C GLU A 396 -3.48 8.11 -31.72
N PHE A 397 -4.24 9.00 -32.36
CA PHE A 397 -5.16 8.66 -33.45
C PHE A 397 -4.44 8.74 -34.79
N LYS A 398 -4.25 7.59 -35.43
CA LYS A 398 -3.53 7.47 -36.71
C LYS A 398 -4.38 7.74 -37.94
N THR A 399 -5.70 7.74 -37.80
CA THR A 399 -6.64 7.86 -38.93
C THR A 399 -7.65 8.97 -38.71
N SER A 400 -8.09 9.62 -39.79
CA SER A 400 -9.12 10.66 -39.75
C SER A 400 -10.41 10.15 -39.11
N GLU A 401 -10.82 8.93 -39.44
CA GLU A 401 -12.02 8.30 -38.87
C GLU A 401 -11.90 8.08 -37.36
N SER A 402 -10.72 7.65 -36.87
CA SER A 402 -10.51 7.48 -35.43
C SER A 402 -10.56 8.81 -34.67
N VAL A 403 -10.08 9.90 -35.28
CA VAL A 403 -10.23 11.25 -34.72
C VAL A 403 -11.71 11.65 -34.71
N LYS A 404 -12.42 11.48 -35.82
CA LYS A 404 -13.86 11.78 -35.94
C LYS A 404 -14.66 11.09 -34.85
N GLN A 405 -14.47 9.79 -34.70
CA GLN A 405 -15.15 8.98 -33.68
C GLN A 405 -14.82 9.46 -32.26
N TYR A 406 -13.54 9.72 -31.97
CA TYR A 406 -13.13 10.24 -30.67
C TYR A 406 -13.77 11.59 -30.33
N LEU A 407 -13.85 12.51 -31.30
CA LEU A 407 -14.45 13.82 -31.07
C LEU A 407 -15.95 13.75 -30.77
N ILE A 408 -16.67 12.85 -31.45
CA ILE A 408 -18.09 12.60 -31.23
C ILE A 408 -18.31 11.94 -29.86
N GLU A 409 -17.55 10.89 -29.55
CA GLU A 409 -17.67 10.14 -28.28
C GLU A 409 -17.34 11.00 -27.06
N LYS A 410 -16.29 11.81 -27.14
CA LYS A 410 -15.93 12.76 -26.09
C LYS A 410 -16.85 13.97 -26.06
N GLY A 411 -17.71 14.15 -27.08
CA GLY A 411 -18.72 15.20 -27.19
C GLY A 411 -18.14 16.60 -27.22
N TYR A 412 -17.05 16.80 -27.95
CA TYR A 412 -16.46 18.12 -28.14
C TYR A 412 -17.46 19.09 -28.78
N VAL A 413 -17.45 20.33 -28.30
CA VAL A 413 -18.37 21.36 -28.79
C VAL A 413 -17.83 21.94 -30.11
N PRO A 414 -18.66 22.15 -31.16
CA PRO A 414 -18.19 22.60 -32.48
C PRO A 414 -17.33 23.87 -32.44
N GLN A 415 -17.63 24.77 -31.49
CA GLN A 415 -16.99 26.07 -31.32
C GLN A 415 -15.53 25.99 -30.85
N VAL A 416 -15.12 24.91 -30.17
CA VAL A 416 -13.76 24.78 -29.58
C VAL A 416 -12.86 23.82 -30.37
N VAL A 417 -13.41 23.15 -31.38
CA VAL A 417 -12.62 22.31 -32.31
C VAL A 417 -12.04 23.20 -33.40
N PRO A 418 -10.71 23.21 -33.63
CA PRO A 418 -10.12 23.98 -34.71
C PRO A 418 -10.58 23.53 -36.10
N GLU A 419 -10.66 24.45 -37.06
CA GLU A 419 -11.09 24.13 -38.44
C GLU A 419 -10.13 23.17 -39.15
N ALA A 420 -8.82 23.25 -38.86
CA ALA A 420 -7.83 22.31 -39.40
C ALA A 420 -8.11 20.86 -38.95
N VAL A 421 -8.55 20.68 -37.70
CA VAL A 421 -8.92 19.38 -37.14
C VAL A 421 -10.24 18.89 -37.74
N LYS A 422 -11.23 19.79 -37.89
CA LYS A 422 -12.50 19.44 -38.54
C LYS A 422 -12.30 18.98 -39.98
N PHE A 423 -11.44 19.69 -40.71
CA PHE A 423 -11.06 19.35 -42.07
C PHE A 423 -10.34 18.00 -42.14
N TYR A 424 -9.37 17.75 -41.26
CA TYR A 424 -8.65 16.47 -41.20
C TYR A 424 -9.58 15.29 -40.90
N ALA A 425 -10.52 15.46 -39.97
CA ALA A 425 -11.42 14.40 -39.54
C ALA A 425 -12.68 14.26 -40.43
N ASP A 426 -12.85 15.09 -41.46
CA ASP A 426 -14.06 15.18 -42.28
C ASP A 426 -15.34 15.18 -41.41
N ILE A 427 -15.34 16.05 -40.39
CA ILE A 427 -16.43 16.16 -39.42
C ILE A 427 -17.09 17.54 -39.50
N ASN A 428 -18.41 17.55 -39.52
CA ASN A 428 -19.18 18.79 -39.57
C ASN A 428 -19.67 19.24 -38.18
N ASN A 429 -20.12 20.50 -38.09
CA ASN A 429 -20.61 21.07 -36.82
C ASN A 429 -21.86 20.36 -36.28
N LEU A 430 -22.70 19.76 -37.13
CA LEU A 430 -23.89 19.02 -36.71
C LEU A 430 -23.52 17.72 -36.02
N GLU A 431 -22.52 16.99 -36.53
CA GLU A 431 -21.99 15.77 -35.93
C GLU A 431 -21.44 16.04 -34.52
N LEU A 432 -20.61 17.07 -34.38
CA LEU A 432 -20.07 17.51 -33.08
C LEU A 432 -21.19 17.96 -32.12
N PHE A 433 -22.18 18.72 -32.63
CA PHE A 433 -23.31 19.16 -31.82
C PHE A 433 -24.11 17.98 -31.26
N PHE A 434 -24.49 17.01 -32.10
CA PHE A 434 -25.22 15.84 -31.64
C PHE A 434 -24.38 14.92 -30.77
N GLY A 435 -23.07 14.77 -31.05
CA GLY A 435 -22.14 14.06 -30.17
C GLY A 435 -22.11 14.64 -28.76
N ASN A 436 -22.02 15.98 -28.66
CA ASN A 436 -22.11 16.68 -27.38
C ASN A 436 -23.46 16.45 -26.67
N LYS A 437 -24.59 16.55 -27.40
CA LYS A 437 -25.92 16.31 -26.83
C LYS A 437 -26.10 14.89 -26.32
N VAL A 438 -25.64 13.90 -27.09
CA VAL A 438 -25.66 12.48 -26.70
C VAL A 438 -24.82 12.25 -25.46
N ARG A 439 -23.67 12.91 -25.33
CA ARG A 439 -22.83 12.80 -24.13
C ARG A 439 -23.50 13.40 -22.90
N VAL A 440 -24.11 14.59 -23.03
CA VAL A 440 -24.69 15.34 -21.90
C VAL A 440 -26.02 14.75 -21.44
N HIS A 441 -26.89 14.35 -22.38
CA HIS A 441 -28.26 13.90 -22.08
C HIS A 441 -28.46 12.40 -22.27
N GLY A 442 -27.48 11.69 -22.83
CA GLY A 442 -27.64 10.29 -23.22
C GLY A 442 -28.31 10.13 -24.59
N MET A 443 -28.00 9.02 -25.26
CA MET A 443 -28.54 8.71 -26.58
C MET A 443 -30.07 8.63 -26.57
N ARG A 444 -30.66 7.95 -25.58
CA ARG A 444 -32.10 7.70 -25.53
C ARG A 444 -32.93 8.98 -25.42
N ASP A 445 -32.50 9.92 -24.60
CA ASP A 445 -33.23 11.19 -24.42
C ASP A 445 -33.11 12.10 -25.64
N CYS A 446 -31.95 12.08 -26.31
CA CYS A 446 -31.79 12.73 -27.60
C CYS A 446 -32.73 12.14 -28.65
N LEU A 447 -32.82 10.81 -28.75
CA LEU A 447 -33.72 10.13 -29.69
C LEU A 447 -35.19 10.39 -29.36
N ASN A 448 -35.59 10.35 -28.09
CA ASN A 448 -36.94 10.70 -27.65
C ASN A 448 -37.32 12.12 -28.08
N SER A 449 -36.41 13.09 -27.93
CA SER A 449 -36.63 14.47 -28.36
C SER A 449 -36.80 14.57 -29.88
N LEU A 450 -36.03 13.78 -30.64
CA LEU A 450 -36.11 13.75 -32.11
C LEU A 450 -37.41 13.13 -32.63
N LEU A 451 -38.09 12.27 -31.87
CA LEU A 451 -39.41 11.74 -32.26
C LEU A 451 -40.47 12.84 -32.42
N PHE A 452 -40.32 13.96 -31.72
CA PHE A 452 -41.23 15.11 -31.82
C PHE A 452 -40.86 16.07 -32.96
N LEU A 453 -39.76 15.82 -33.69
CA LEU A 453 -39.24 16.68 -34.76
C LEU A 453 -38.95 15.90 -36.07
N PRO A 454 -39.96 15.20 -36.66
CA PRO A 454 -39.78 14.37 -37.84
C PRO A 454 -39.22 15.15 -39.05
N ASP A 455 -39.64 16.40 -39.21
CA ASP A 455 -39.24 17.24 -40.33
C ASP A 455 -37.74 17.55 -40.34
N GLN A 456 -37.02 17.36 -39.22
CA GLN A 456 -35.58 17.59 -39.13
C GLN A 456 -34.73 16.32 -39.34
N HIS A 457 -35.34 15.14 -39.48
CA HIS A 457 -34.61 13.87 -39.57
C HIS A 457 -33.63 13.81 -40.76
N HIS A 458 -33.97 14.45 -41.88
CA HIS A 458 -33.10 14.49 -43.06
C HIS A 458 -31.75 15.20 -42.81
N LYS A 459 -31.70 16.13 -41.84
CA LYS A 459 -30.49 16.89 -41.47
C LYS A 459 -29.64 16.20 -40.40
N LEU A 460 -30.09 15.06 -39.88
CA LEU A 460 -29.36 14.35 -38.84
C LEU A 460 -28.06 13.74 -39.39
N PRO A 461 -26.99 13.72 -38.59
CA PRO A 461 -25.82 12.90 -38.85
C PRO A 461 -26.16 11.42 -39.01
N ASP A 462 -25.38 10.69 -39.80
CA ASP A 462 -25.64 9.28 -40.11
C ASP A 462 -25.69 8.39 -38.87
N PHE A 463 -24.85 8.64 -37.86
CA PHE A 463 -24.88 7.88 -36.61
C PHE A 463 -26.19 8.09 -35.84
N MET A 464 -26.75 9.31 -35.86
CA MET A 464 -28.04 9.61 -35.25
C MET A 464 -29.20 9.01 -36.05
N LYS A 465 -29.14 9.04 -37.39
CA LYS A 465 -30.15 8.40 -38.26
C LYS A 465 -30.24 6.90 -37.98
N LYS A 466 -29.09 6.20 -38.01
CA LYS A 466 -29.01 4.76 -37.70
C LYS A 466 -29.51 4.44 -36.29
N ALA A 467 -29.17 5.28 -35.31
CA ALA A 467 -29.63 5.10 -33.93
C ALA A 467 -31.15 5.28 -33.81
N LEU A 468 -31.70 6.29 -34.47
CA LEU A 468 -33.14 6.58 -34.48
C LEU A 468 -33.94 5.49 -35.17
N GLU A 469 -33.49 4.99 -36.33
CA GLU A 469 -34.12 3.88 -37.05
C GLU A 469 -34.21 2.62 -36.17
N ARG A 470 -33.11 2.25 -35.50
CA ARG A 470 -33.08 1.12 -34.56
C ARG A 470 -34.04 1.35 -33.40
N TYR A 471 -34.04 2.54 -32.82
CA TYR A 471 -34.89 2.89 -31.68
C TYR A 471 -36.38 2.87 -32.04
N VAL A 472 -36.76 3.36 -33.22
CA VAL A 472 -38.14 3.28 -33.73
C VAL A 472 -38.56 1.82 -33.93
N HIS A 473 -37.68 0.98 -34.49
CA HIS A 473 -37.95 -0.45 -34.64
C HIS A 473 -38.15 -1.16 -33.28
N GLU A 474 -37.35 -0.82 -32.26
CA GLU A 474 -37.50 -1.34 -30.89
C GLU A 474 -38.83 -0.89 -30.24
N LEU A 475 -39.25 0.35 -30.46
CA LEU A 475 -40.54 0.86 -29.97
C LEU A 475 -41.74 0.16 -30.65
N GLN A 476 -41.62 -0.16 -31.94
CA GLN A 476 -42.65 -0.92 -32.65
C GLN A 476 -42.71 -2.38 -32.17
N ALA A 477 -41.57 -3.02 -31.95
CA ALA A 477 -41.49 -4.39 -31.45
C ALA A 477 -42.00 -4.56 -30.01
N SER A 478 -41.77 -3.56 -29.15
CA SER A 478 -42.27 -3.57 -27.76
C SER A 478 -43.79 -3.38 -27.67
N ARG A 479 -44.39 -2.59 -28.57
CA ARG A 479 -45.85 -2.46 -28.69
C ARG A 479 -46.53 -3.76 -29.11
N GLN A 480 -45.86 -4.61 -29.91
CA GLN A 480 -46.41 -5.90 -30.35
C GLN A 480 -46.36 -6.99 -29.26
N LYS A 481 -45.49 -6.87 -28.25
CA LYS A 481 -45.31 -7.87 -27.18
C LYS A 481 -46.18 -7.65 -25.94
N THR A 482 -46.97 -6.58 -25.91
CA THR A 482 -47.89 -6.28 -24.81
C THR A 482 -49.32 -6.41 -25.33
N PRO A 483 -49.88 -7.63 -25.44
CA PRO A 483 -51.30 -7.78 -25.72
C PRO A 483 -52.07 -7.20 -24.53
N LEU A 484 -53.01 -6.31 -24.84
CA LEU A 484 -54.05 -5.84 -23.93
C LEU A 484 -54.89 -7.00 -23.39
#